data_AF-A0A9D7VQA1-F1
#
_entry.id   AF-A0A9D7VQA1-F1
#
_cell.length_a   1.000
_cell.length_b   1.000
_cell.length_c   1.000
_cell.angle_alpha   90.00
_cell.angle_beta   90.00
_cell.angle_gamma   90.00
#
_symmetry.space_group_name_H-M   'P 1'
#
loop_
_entity.id
_entity.type
_entity.pdbx_description
1 polymer ?
#
loop_
_entity_poly.entity_id
_entity_poly.type
_entity_poly.pdbx_seq_one_letter_code
_entity_poly.pdbx_strand_id
1 'polypeptide(L)'
;MSTPPVLIKPATTDSDTAATLRGAGGLDPNGPVPLYHQIFLLLRNRIYGGNLAAGERVPSEQDLTTEFGVSRITAKRALNELADAGLVIRERGRGTRVVNRPPAPPSPPPSRAGWKTSP
;
A
#
# COMPACT_ATOMS: atom_id res chain seq x y z
N MET A 1 7.67 33.06 30.93
CA MET A 1 8.07 31.82 30.25
C MET A 1 7.56 30.65 31.07
N SER A 2 6.58 29.88 30.58
CA SER A 2 6.51 28.40 30.68
C SER A 2 5.11 27.95 30.26
N THR A 3 5.01 27.52 29.00
CA THR A 3 3.82 26.88 28.42
C THR A 3 3.74 25.45 28.97
N PRO A 4 2.60 24.95 29.47
CA PRO A 4 2.51 23.54 29.84
C PRO A 4 2.67 22.62 28.60
N PRO A 5 3.42 21.51 28.71
CA PRO A 5 3.67 20.61 27.59
C PRO A 5 2.41 19.81 27.23
N VAL A 6 2.13 19.74 25.93
CA VAL A 6 1.04 18.96 25.36
C VAL A 6 1.30 17.47 25.61
N LEU A 7 0.39 16.85 26.37
CA LEU A 7 0.33 15.43 26.65
C LEU A 7 0.04 14.65 25.35
N ILE A 8 1.10 14.13 24.73
CA ILE A 8 0.98 13.10 23.68
C ILE A 8 0.52 11.82 24.39
N LYS A 9 -0.69 11.37 24.09
CA LYS A 9 -1.22 10.11 24.60
C LYS A 9 -0.33 8.94 24.14
N PRO A 10 0.11 8.04 25.03
CA PRO A 10 0.73 6.80 24.61
C PRO A 10 -0.31 5.98 23.83
N ALA A 11 0.03 5.60 22.60
CA ALA A 11 -0.75 4.63 21.86
C ALA A 11 -0.67 3.30 22.62
N THR A 12 -1.82 2.86 23.13
CA THR A 12 -2.03 1.65 23.92
C THR A 12 -1.22 0.46 23.41
N THR A 13 -0.37 -0.03 24.30
CA THR A 13 0.17 -1.39 24.32
C THR A 13 -0.97 -2.36 24.57
N ASP A 14 -1.29 -3.19 23.58
CA ASP A 14 -1.92 -4.51 23.74
C ASP A 14 -1.51 -5.34 22.50
N SER A 15 -0.41 -6.08 22.58
CA SER A 15 -0.06 -7.11 21.59
C SER A 15 0.78 -8.19 22.26
N ASP A 16 0.08 -8.90 23.13
CA ASP A 16 0.45 -10.19 23.66
C ASP A 16 0.54 -11.21 22.50
N THR A 17 1.67 -11.92 22.41
CA THR A 17 1.78 -13.32 21.96
C THR A 17 1.09 -13.77 20.66
N ALA A 18 1.34 -13.11 19.52
CA ALA A 18 1.03 -13.67 18.19
C ALA A 18 2.16 -13.49 17.14
N ALA A 19 3.40 -13.31 17.61
CA ALA A 19 4.55 -12.88 16.79
C ALA A 19 5.26 -13.97 15.93
N THR A 20 4.74 -15.19 15.80
CA THR A 20 5.56 -16.29 15.24
C THR A 20 5.13 -16.85 13.87
N LEU A 21 4.06 -16.37 13.21
CA LEU A 21 3.68 -16.93 11.89
C LEU A 21 3.22 -15.86 10.90
N ARG A 22 4.17 -15.18 10.24
CA ARG A 22 4.02 -14.63 8.86
C ARG A 22 5.34 -14.01 8.36
N GLY A 23 6.29 -14.88 8.02
CA GLY A 23 7.47 -14.48 7.25
C GLY A 23 7.09 -14.11 5.81
N ALA A 24 7.83 -13.13 5.27
CA ALA A 24 7.87 -12.63 3.88
C ALA A 24 7.01 -11.40 3.48
N GLY A 25 6.34 -10.72 4.41
CA GLY A 25 5.75 -9.39 4.12
C GLY A 25 4.97 -8.73 5.27
N GLY A 26 5.36 -9.03 6.51
CA GLY A 26 4.65 -8.58 7.72
C GLY A 26 4.96 -7.12 8.06
N LEU A 27 3.95 -6.41 8.56
CA LEU A 27 4.15 -5.10 9.18
C LEU A 27 4.94 -5.26 10.48
N ASP A 28 5.91 -4.40 10.73
CA ASP A 28 6.67 -4.33 11.96
C ASP A 28 6.15 -3.19 12.85
N PRO A 29 5.33 -3.46 13.88
CA PRO A 29 4.80 -2.43 14.76
C PRO A 29 5.85 -1.80 15.68
N ASN A 30 6.99 -2.47 15.89
CA ASN A 30 8.08 -1.99 16.74
C ASN A 30 9.23 -1.37 15.94
N GLY A 31 9.11 -1.38 14.61
CA GLY A 31 10.12 -0.89 13.70
C GLY A 31 10.21 0.64 13.67
N PRO A 32 11.30 1.18 13.10
CA PRO A 32 11.48 2.64 12.97
C PRO A 32 10.50 3.28 11.97
N VAL A 33 9.84 2.48 11.15
CA VAL A 33 8.87 2.94 10.15
C VAL A 33 7.45 2.84 10.71
N PRO A 34 6.63 3.89 10.69
CA PRO A 34 5.25 3.81 11.15
C PRO A 34 4.40 2.81 10.35
N LEU A 35 3.49 2.09 11.02
CA LEU A 35 2.60 1.08 10.39
C LEU A 35 1.84 1.58 9.17
N TYR A 36 1.30 2.81 9.23
CA TYR A 36 0.56 3.39 8.09
C TYR A 36 1.48 3.56 6.86
N HIS A 37 2.75 3.89 7.08
CA HIS A 37 3.73 4.09 6.01
C HIS A 37 4.17 2.75 5.43
N GLN A 38 4.29 1.71 6.26
CA GLN A 38 4.55 0.36 5.78
C GLN A 38 3.41 -0.16 4.88
N ILE A 39 2.15 0.05 5.27
CA ILE A 39 0.99 -0.29 4.43
C ILE A 39 1.01 0.51 3.11
N PHE A 40 1.32 1.81 3.19
CA PHE A 40 1.49 2.63 1.99
C PHE A 40 2.53 2.05 1.05
N LEU A 41 3.72 1.69 1.54
CA LEU A 41 4.79 1.11 0.72
C LEU A 41 4.37 -0.23 0.09
N LEU A 42 3.69 -1.09 0.84
CA LEU A 42 3.18 -2.36 0.34
C LEU A 42 2.16 -2.16 -0.79
N LEU A 43 1.14 -1.32 -0.57
CA LEU A 43 0.13 -1.03 -1.58
C LEU A 43 0.71 -0.33 -2.80
N ARG A 44 1.63 0.62 -2.58
CA ARG A 44 2.39 1.28 -3.63
C ARG A 44 3.12 0.25 -4.48
N ASN A 45 3.87 -0.66 -3.86
CA ASN A 45 4.60 -1.71 -4.57
C ASN A 45 3.65 -2.67 -5.31
N ARG A 46 2.45 -2.97 -4.77
CA ARG A 46 1.43 -3.75 -5.50
C ARG A 46 0.93 -3.02 -6.75
N ILE A 47 0.72 -1.71 -6.68
CA ILE A 47 0.33 -0.87 -7.83
C ILE A 47 1.47 -0.83 -8.88
N TYR A 48 2.70 -0.55 -8.45
CA TYR A 48 3.86 -0.49 -9.36
C TYR A 48 4.22 -1.86 -9.95
N GLY A 49 4.03 -2.94 -9.19
CA GLY A 49 4.27 -4.31 -9.63
C GLY A 49 3.19 -4.87 -10.56
N GLY A 50 2.09 -4.12 -10.80
CA GLY A 50 0.98 -4.57 -11.65
C GLY A 50 0.02 -5.55 -10.98
N ASN A 51 0.16 -5.80 -9.68
CA ASN A 51 -0.81 -6.59 -8.90
C ASN A 51 -2.13 -5.85 -8.68
N LEU A 52 -2.11 -4.52 -8.78
CA LEU A 52 -3.31 -3.67 -8.79
C LEU A 52 -3.28 -2.80 -10.05
N ALA A 53 -4.18 -3.07 -10.98
CA ALA A 53 -4.26 -2.36 -12.24
C ALA A 53 -4.96 -1.00 -12.09
N ALA A 54 -4.66 -0.06 -13.01
CA ALA A 54 -5.40 1.20 -13.07
C ALA A 54 -6.90 0.94 -13.33
N GLY A 55 -7.76 1.59 -12.54
CA GLY A 55 -9.20 1.37 -12.52
C GLY A 55 -9.66 0.26 -11.56
N GLU A 56 -8.74 -0.58 -11.07
CA GLU A 56 -9.05 -1.62 -10.10
C GLU A 56 -9.36 -1.03 -8.73
N ARG A 57 -10.17 -1.75 -7.96
CA ARG A 57 -10.52 -1.37 -6.60
C ARG A 57 -9.37 -1.72 -5.66
N VAL A 58 -8.95 -0.72 -4.90
CA VAL A 58 -8.02 -0.89 -3.78
C VAL A 58 -8.81 -1.48 -2.60
N PRO A 59 -8.19 -2.35 -1.78
CA PRO A 59 -8.80 -2.81 -0.55
C PRO A 59 -9.34 -1.65 0.28
N SER A 60 -10.55 -1.80 0.81
CA SER A 60 -11.18 -0.78 1.65
C SER A 60 -10.44 -0.64 2.98
N GLU A 61 -10.76 0.41 3.74
CA GLU A 61 -10.24 0.56 5.12
C GLU A 61 -10.49 -0.71 5.95
N GLN A 62 -11.66 -1.32 5.80
CA GLN A 62 -12.06 -2.52 6.52
C GLN A 62 -11.30 -3.77 6.06
N ASP A 63 -11.04 -3.88 4.75
CA ASP A 63 -10.25 -4.99 4.21
C ASP A 63 -8.81 -4.89 4.71
N LEU A 64 -8.21 -3.70 4.69
CA LEU A 64 -6.87 -3.47 5.22
C LEU A 64 -6.76 -3.76 6.71
N THR A 65 -7.78 -3.40 7.51
CA THR A 65 -7.78 -3.79 8.93
C THR A 65 -7.82 -5.30 9.12
N THR A 66 -8.54 -6.02 8.27
CA THR A 66 -8.69 -7.48 8.35
C THR A 66 -7.45 -8.21 7.84
N GLU A 67 -6.86 -7.72 6.74
CA GLU A 67 -5.67 -8.30 6.10
C GLU A 67 -4.43 -8.11 6.98
N PHE A 68 -4.25 -6.91 7.53
CA PHE A 68 -3.03 -6.52 8.24
C PHE A 68 -3.17 -6.46 9.77
N GLY A 69 -4.37 -6.63 10.33
CA GLY A 69 -4.59 -6.56 11.77
C GLY A 69 -4.38 -5.17 12.38
N VAL A 70 -4.53 -4.10 11.58
CA VAL A 70 -4.30 -2.72 12.03
C VAL A 70 -5.60 -2.00 12.39
N SER A 71 -5.48 -0.87 13.11
CA SER A 71 -6.63 0.00 13.37
C SER A 71 -7.18 0.63 12.09
N ARG A 72 -8.49 0.95 12.09
CA ARG A 72 -9.14 1.69 10.98
C ARG A 72 -8.48 3.04 10.71
N ILE A 73 -7.98 3.72 11.75
CA ILE A 73 -7.28 5.01 11.63
C ILE A 73 -5.97 4.82 10.86
N THR A 74 -5.21 3.76 11.15
CA THR A 74 -3.96 3.41 10.46
C THR A 74 -4.21 3.10 8.98
N ALA A 75 -5.22 2.27 8.70
CA ALA A 75 -5.62 1.93 7.33
C ALA A 75 -6.09 3.16 6.54
N LYS A 76 -6.94 3.99 7.15
CA LYS A 76 -7.41 5.25 6.55
C LYS A 76 -6.26 6.19 6.23
N ARG A 77 -5.28 6.32 7.13
CA ARG A 77 -4.10 7.17 6.91
C ARG A 77 -3.27 6.66 5.72
N ALA A 78 -3.02 5.35 5.63
CA ALA A 78 -2.29 4.77 4.50
C ALA A 78 -3.00 5.02 3.15
N LEU A 79 -4.33 4.88 3.11
CA LEU A 79 -5.12 5.18 1.91
C LEU A 79 -5.12 6.67 1.55
N ASN A 80 -5.10 7.56 2.55
CA ASN A 80 -4.97 9.00 2.30
C ASN A 80 -3.60 9.33 1.69
N GLU A 81 -2.51 8.79 2.23
CA GLU A 81 -1.16 8.99 1.67
C GLU A 81 -1.04 8.47 0.23
N LEU A 82 -1.70 7.36 -0.10
CA LEU A 82 -1.80 6.88 -1.50
C LEU A 82 -2.58 7.86 -2.39
N ALA A 83 -3.63 8.48 -1.86
CA ALA A 83 -4.43 9.45 -2.60
C ALA A 83 -3.66 10.75 -2.81
N ASP A 84 -2.94 11.22 -1.78
CA ASP A 84 -2.08 12.40 -1.82
C ASP A 84 -0.90 12.18 -2.78
N ALA A 85 -0.38 10.95 -2.87
CA ALA A 85 0.62 10.55 -3.87
C ALA A 85 0.04 10.40 -5.30
N GLY A 86 -1.27 10.61 -5.50
CA GLY A 86 -1.92 10.50 -6.80
C GLY A 86 -1.96 9.08 -7.36
N LEU A 87 -1.80 8.06 -6.50
CA LEU A 87 -1.83 6.65 -6.91
C LEU A 87 -3.26 6.10 -6.94
N VAL A 88 -4.13 6.64 -6.08
CA VAL A 88 -5.51 6.20 -5.93
C VAL A 88 -6.46 7.39 -5.84
N ILE A 89 -7.71 7.21 -6.23
CA ILE A 89 -8.79 8.18 -6.02
C ILE A 89 -9.88 7.56 -5.15
N ARG A 90 -10.49 8.39 -4.29
CA ARG A 90 -11.61 8.00 -3.44
C ARG A 90 -12.91 8.44 -4.11
N GLU A 91 -13.68 7.48 -4.62
CA GLU A 91 -14.99 7.73 -5.20
C GLU A 91 -16.08 7.53 -4.15
N ARG A 92 -16.84 8.59 -3.83
CA ARG A 92 -17.98 8.52 -2.90
C ARG A 92 -18.96 7.44 -3.37
N GLY A 93 -19.27 6.48 -2.49
CA GLY A 93 -20.19 5.37 -2.78
C GLY A 93 -19.64 4.23 -3.63
N ARG A 94 -18.41 4.33 -4.17
CA ARG A 94 -17.81 3.28 -5.03
C ARG A 94 -16.51 2.70 -4.50
N GLY A 95 -15.92 3.32 -3.47
CA GLY A 95 -14.69 2.87 -2.83
C GLY A 95 -13.45 3.61 -3.35
N THR A 96 -12.27 3.05 -3.09
CA THR A 96 -11.00 3.61 -3.55
C THR A 96 -10.55 2.86 -4.81
N ARG A 97 -10.18 3.58 -5.87
CA ARG A 97 -9.69 3.01 -7.14
C ARG A 97 -8.27 3.46 -7.45
N VAL A 98 -7.47 2.60 -8.06
CA VAL A 98 -6.13 2.96 -8.56
C VAL A 98 -6.29 3.86 -9.78
N VAL A 99 -5.58 4.99 -9.84
CA VAL A 99 -5.57 5.88 -11.01
C VAL A 99 -4.26 5.86 -11.76
N ASN A 100 -3.15 5.61 -11.07
CA ASN A 100 -1.85 5.65 -11.70
C ASN A 100 -1.46 4.26 -12.20
N ARG A 101 -1.26 4.13 -13.51
CA ARG A 101 -0.55 3.00 -14.08
C ARG A 101 0.94 3.34 -14.03
N PRO A 102 1.82 2.51 -13.45
CA PRO A 102 3.24 2.64 -13.78
C PRO A 102 3.41 2.58 -15.31
N PRO A 103 4.37 3.32 -15.90
CA PRO A 103 4.65 3.16 -17.33
C PRO A 103 4.84 1.67 -17.58
N ALA A 104 4.16 1.14 -18.61
CA ALA A 104 4.28 -0.27 -18.96
C ALA A 104 5.77 -0.62 -19.00
N PRO A 105 6.22 -1.76 -18.43
CA PRO A 105 7.55 -2.25 -18.78
C PRO A 105 7.61 -2.25 -20.31
N PRO A 106 8.70 -1.71 -20.92
CA PRO A 106 8.76 -1.60 -22.37
C PRO A 106 8.43 -2.96 -22.92
N SER A 107 7.38 -3.04 -23.75
CA SER A 107 7.02 -4.26 -24.46
C SER A 107 8.33 -4.80 -25.02
N PRO A 108 8.72 -6.07 -24.75
CA PRO A 108 9.85 -6.63 -25.47
C PRO A 108 9.58 -6.36 -26.96
N PRO A 109 10.56 -5.82 -27.71
CA PRO A 109 10.36 -5.50 -29.11
C PRO A 109 9.77 -6.74 -29.78
N PRO A 110 8.81 -6.59 -30.74
CA PRO A 110 8.27 -7.75 -31.43
C PRO A 110 9.47 -8.56 -31.92
N SER A 111 9.65 -9.77 -31.38
CA SER A 111 10.63 -10.72 -31.86
C SER A 111 10.40 -10.77 -33.36
N ARG A 112 11.36 -10.22 -34.12
CA ARG A 112 11.28 -10.15 -35.58
C ARG A 112 10.99 -11.56 -36.06
N ALA A 113 9.72 -11.82 -36.37
CA ALA A 113 9.30 -13.04 -37.03
C ALA A 113 10.19 -13.21 -38.27
N GLY A 114 10.59 -14.46 -38.51
CA GLY A 114 11.65 -14.80 -39.45
C GLY A 114 11.39 -14.32 -40.88
N TRP A 115 12.39 -13.67 -41.44
CA TRP A 115 12.55 -13.55 -42.87
C TRP A 115 14.05 -13.44 -43.18
N LYS A 116 14.51 -14.33 -44.06
CA LYS A 116 15.82 -14.35 -44.75
C LYS A 116 16.95 -15.13 -44.07
N THR A 117 17.06 -16.41 -44.43
CA THR A 117 18.22 -16.96 -45.15
C THR A 117 17.76 -18.18 -45.97
N SER A 118 17.46 -17.94 -47.25
CA SER A 118 17.95 -18.78 -48.36
C SER A 118 19.30 -18.17 -48.77
N PRO A 119 20.31 -18.93 -49.23
CA PRO A 119 20.21 -20.11 -50.09
C PRO A 119 20.63 -21.44 -49.45
#